data_AF-A0A5C3P7N9-F1
#
_entry.id   AF-A0A5C3P7N9-F1
#
_cell.length_a   1.000
_cell.length_b   1.000
_cell.length_c   1.000
_cell.angle_alpha   90.00
_cell.angle_beta   90.00
_cell.angle_gamma   90.00
#
_symmetry.space_group_name_H-M   'P 1'
#
loop_
_entity.id
_entity.type
_entity.pdbx_description
1 polymer ?
#
loop_
_entity_poly.entity_id
_entity_poly.type
_entity_poly.pdbx_seq_one_letter_code
_entity_poly.pdbx_strand_id
1 'polypeptide(L)'
;MAPPDSVNFILLDVGLQLVILALRQGLLVHRTLESLLDGREVVLQWRPEVLDLPMFCATTSKGESLLRQNPMRDHAHRAYLHKVATAAGLDGELYNITGYCMRRNFATRAEQGAGDSFTRAMMGHMDFTRTLHSSYSNVVGTTDLTALMIHGEQKQGGLLHPLDSPTLMR
;
A
#
# COMPACT_ATOMS: atom_id res chain seq x y z
N MET A 1 29.10 -30.87 6.19
CA MET A 1 28.96 -29.54 5.57
C MET A 1 27.48 -29.24 5.58
N ALA A 2 27.02 -28.40 6.53
CA ALA A 2 25.60 -28.04 6.65
C ALA A 2 25.19 -27.10 5.50
N PRO A 3 23.94 -27.12 5.04
CA PRO A 3 23.44 -26.13 4.09
C PRO A 3 23.55 -24.72 4.72
N PRO A 4 23.74 -23.66 3.92
CA PRO A 4 23.77 -22.30 4.44
C PRO A 4 22.36 -21.91 4.90
N ASP A 5 22.07 -22.18 6.16
CA ASP A 5 20.88 -21.66 6.85
C ASP A 5 21.05 -20.15 7.01
N SER A 6 20.04 -19.39 6.55
CA SER A 6 19.95 -17.93 6.48
C SER A 6 20.70 -17.28 5.31
N VAL A 7 20.14 -17.45 4.11
CA VAL A 7 20.14 -16.34 3.14
C VAL A 7 19.35 -15.22 3.81
N ASN A 8 20.06 -14.32 4.52
CA ASN A 8 19.55 -12.99 4.84
C ASN A 8 19.29 -12.31 3.49
N PHE A 9 18.12 -12.55 2.93
CA PHE A 9 17.51 -11.59 2.04
C PHE A 9 17.41 -10.35 2.90
N ILE A 10 18.35 -9.41 2.75
CA ILE A 10 18.03 -8.01 2.93
C ILE A 10 17.00 -7.75 1.84
N LEU A 11 15.75 -8.16 2.12
CA LEU A 11 14.58 -7.65 1.47
C LEU A 11 14.78 -6.16 1.61
N LEU A 12 15.02 -5.51 0.47
CA LEU A 12 14.98 -4.07 0.37
C LEU A 12 13.56 -3.67 0.72
N ASP A 13 13.28 -3.63 2.02
CA ASP A 13 12.04 -3.16 2.56
C ASP A 13 11.89 -1.73 2.05
N VAL A 14 10.70 -1.42 1.54
CA VAL A 14 10.38 -0.10 1.00
C VAL A 14 10.69 0.96 2.06
N GLY A 15 10.51 0.64 3.34
CA GLY A 15 10.93 1.49 4.46
C GLY A 15 12.43 1.80 4.45
N LEU A 16 13.29 0.79 4.30
CA LEU A 16 14.74 0.97 4.26
C LEU A 16 15.17 1.75 3.01
N GLN A 17 14.56 1.51 1.86
CA GLN A 17 14.82 2.30 0.65
C GLN A 17 14.46 3.77 0.85
N LEU A 18 13.31 4.07 1.47
CA LEU A 18 12.90 5.43 1.79
C LEU A 18 13.88 6.10 2.74
N VAL A 19 14.34 5.39 3.78
CA VAL A 19 15.34 5.91 4.72
C VAL A 19 16.65 6.22 4.01
N ILE A 20 17.16 5.33 3.15
CA ILE A 20 18.38 5.55 2.37
C ILE A 20 18.24 6.77 1.45
N LEU A 21 17.12 6.91 0.76
CA LEU A 21 16.84 8.06 -0.10
C LEU A 21 16.78 9.37 0.70
N ALA A 22 16.15 9.33 1.87
CA ALA A 22 16.05 10.48 2.77
C ALA A 22 17.42 10.90 3.32
N LEU A 23 18.26 9.95 3.71
CA LEU A 23 19.65 10.20 4.12
C LEU A 23 20.46 10.82 2.99
N ARG A 24 20.39 10.26 1.78
CA ARG A 24 21.10 10.77 0.59
C ARG A 24 20.70 12.20 0.25
N GLN A 25 19.44 12.57 0.50
CA GLN A 25 18.93 13.91 0.29
C GLN A 25 19.15 14.84 1.49
N GLY A 26 19.77 14.35 2.58
CA GLY A 26 20.03 15.13 3.79
C GLY A 26 18.77 15.49 4.58
N LEU A 27 17.67 14.77 4.38
CA LEU A 27 16.35 15.09 4.94
C LEU A 27 16.18 14.62 6.38
N LEU A 28 17.05 13.73 6.85
CA LEU A 28 17.02 13.19 8.21
C LEU A 28 18.09 13.86 9.08
N VAL A 29 17.71 14.14 10.34
CA VAL A 29 18.63 14.56 11.39
C VAL A 29 19.44 13.35 11.82
N HIS A 30 20.76 13.46 11.72
CA HIS A 30 21.72 12.47 12.22
C HIS A 30 22.99 13.18 12.65
N ARG A 31 23.76 12.57 13.56
CA ARG A 31 24.94 13.21 14.15
C ARG A 31 26.16 13.01 13.26
N THR A 32 26.44 11.76 12.90
CA THR A 32 27.44 11.36 11.90
C THR A 32 27.00 10.08 11.21
N LEU A 33 27.60 9.76 10.05
CA LEU A 33 27.29 8.51 9.35
C LEU A 33 27.72 7.29 10.17
N GLU A 34 28.82 7.39 10.91
CA GLU A 34 29.33 6.31 11.78
C GLU A 34 28.36 6.04 12.94
N SER A 35 27.83 7.10 13.56
CA SER A 35 26.81 7.00 14.62
C SER A 35 25.56 6.25 14.15
N LEU A 36 25.15 6.51 12.90
CA LEU A 36 24.02 5.85 12.26
C LEU A 36 24.32 4.36 11.95
N LEU A 37 25.47 4.07 11.35
CA LEU A 37 25.86 2.70 10.97
C LEU A 37 26.13 1.80 12.17
N ASP A 38 26.63 2.37 13.27
CA ASP A 38 26.85 1.66 14.54
C ASP A 38 25.55 1.45 15.33
N GLY A 39 24.39 1.88 14.80
CA GLY A 39 23.09 1.73 15.46
C GLY A 39 22.94 2.55 16.74
N ARG A 40 23.75 3.61 16.91
CA ARG A 40 23.69 4.48 18.10
C ARG A 40 22.52 5.47 18.05
N GLU A 41 21.94 5.65 16.86
CA GLU A 41 20.76 6.47 16.64
C GLU A 41 19.50 5.60 16.65
N VAL A 42 18.77 5.63 17.78
CA VAL A 42 17.58 4.80 18.00
C VAL A 42 16.37 5.28 17.21
N VAL A 43 16.32 6.57 16.86
CA VAL A 43 15.18 7.19 16.17
C VAL A 43 15.70 8.14 15.08
N LEU A 44 15.35 7.86 13.84
CA LEU A 44 15.58 8.76 12.71
C LEU A 44 14.46 9.79 12.65
N GLN A 45 14.84 11.06 12.78
CA GLN A 45 13.90 12.16 12.73
C GLN A 45 14.02 12.91 11.42
N TRP A 46 12.89 13.26 10.81
CA TRP A 46 12.85 14.20 9.70
C TRP A 46 13.25 15.58 10.19
N ARG A 47 13.99 16.31 9.35
CA ARG A 47 14.24 17.72 9.60
C ARG A 47 12.91 18.49 9.59
N PRO A 48 12.70 19.47 10.49
CA PRO A 48 11.43 20.18 10.60
C PRO A 48 10.94 20.76 9.27
N GLU A 49 11.83 21.34 8.48
CA GLU A 49 11.53 21.95 7.19
C GLU A 49 11.04 20.95 6.11
N VAL A 50 11.31 19.66 6.29
CA VAL A 50 10.91 18.62 5.33
C VAL A 50 9.44 18.24 5.51
N LEU A 51 8.89 18.44 6.70
CA LEU A 51 7.48 18.12 6.99
C LEU A 51 6.52 19.00 6.20
N ASP A 52 6.97 20.18 5.77
CA ASP A 52 6.19 21.11 4.95
C ASP A 52 6.39 20.89 3.44
N LEU A 53 7.33 20.02 3.04
CA LEU A 53 7.61 19.76 1.63
C LEU A 53 6.61 18.77 1.02
N PRO A 54 6.20 18.96 -0.23
CA PRO A 54 5.41 17.97 -0.94
C PRO A 54 6.24 16.70 -1.18
N MET A 55 5.70 15.54 -0.81
CA MET A 55 6.33 14.24 -1.06
C MET A 55 6.59 13.99 -2.55
N PHE A 56 5.68 14.46 -3.41
CA PHE A 56 5.85 14.45 -4.86
C PHE A 56 5.85 15.88 -5.40
N CYS A 57 7.00 16.32 -5.90
CA CYS A 57 7.19 17.66 -6.44
C CYS A 57 6.78 17.74 -7.91
N ALA A 58 6.28 18.90 -8.34
CA ALA A 58 6.11 19.22 -9.75
C ALA A 58 7.48 19.38 -10.44
N THR A 59 7.48 19.31 -11.77
CA THR A 59 8.67 19.57 -12.59
C THR A 59 8.49 20.82 -13.45
N THR A 60 9.59 21.41 -13.87
CA THR A 60 9.59 22.40 -14.96
C THR A 60 9.15 21.75 -16.27
N SER A 61 8.89 22.58 -17.29
CA SER A 61 8.64 22.14 -18.66
C SER A 61 9.71 21.12 -19.09
N LYS A 62 9.29 20.03 -19.75
CA LYS A 62 10.17 18.93 -20.19
C LYS A 62 10.88 18.14 -19.09
N GLY A 63 10.59 18.40 -17.81
CA GLY A 63 11.16 17.62 -16.70
C GLY A 63 12.61 17.95 -16.37
N GLU A 64 13.10 19.12 -16.79
CA GLU A 64 14.52 19.50 -16.64
C GLU A 64 14.92 19.82 -15.19
N SER A 65 13.95 20.14 -14.33
CA SER A 65 14.19 20.45 -12.91
C SER A 65 12.95 20.20 -12.05
N LEU A 66 13.16 19.97 -10.75
CA LEU A 66 12.09 19.82 -9.76
C LEU A 66 11.76 21.17 -9.11
N LEU A 67 10.47 21.47 -9.01
CA LEU A 67 9.93 22.59 -8.26
C LEU A 67 9.62 22.12 -6.83
N ARG A 68 10.62 22.14 -5.96
CA ARG A 68 10.59 21.49 -4.63
C ARG A 68 9.46 21.95 -3.70
N GLN A 69 8.95 23.17 -3.89
CA GLN A 69 7.89 23.74 -3.07
C GLN A 69 6.50 23.55 -3.69
N ASN A 70 6.42 22.99 -4.90
CA ASN A 70 5.18 22.87 -5.65
C ASN A 70 4.76 21.41 -5.67
N PRO A 71 3.60 21.06 -5.10
CA PRO A 71 3.10 19.69 -5.20
C PRO A 71 2.80 19.32 -6.65
N MET A 72 3.08 18.07 -6.99
CA MET A 72 2.66 17.47 -8.24
C MET A 72 1.13 17.54 -8.35
N ARG A 73 0.63 17.97 -9.51
CA ARG A 73 -0.82 18.03 -9.77
C ARG A 73 -1.39 16.63 -9.97
N ASP A 74 -2.64 16.42 -9.56
CA ASP A 74 -3.32 15.11 -9.66
C ASP A 74 -3.32 14.53 -11.08
N HIS A 75 -3.58 15.35 -12.11
CA HIS A 75 -3.56 14.86 -13.50
C HIS A 75 -2.18 14.35 -13.93
N ALA A 76 -1.10 14.95 -13.43
CA ALA A 76 0.27 14.51 -13.73
C ALA A 76 0.57 13.17 -13.05
N HIS A 77 0.12 13.01 -11.80
CA HIS A 77 0.18 11.73 -11.09
C HIS A 77 -0.61 10.63 -11.83
N ARG A 78 -1.83 10.91 -12.27
CA ARG A 78 -2.66 9.96 -13.03
C ARG A 78 -2.02 9.57 -14.36
N ALA A 79 -1.46 10.54 -15.09
CA ALA A 79 -0.73 10.28 -16.33
C ALA A 79 0.50 9.39 -16.10
N TYR A 80 1.24 9.63 -15.01
CA TYR A 80 2.37 8.78 -14.63
C TYR A 80 1.92 7.35 -14.33
N LEU A 81 0.89 7.17 -13.50
CA LEU A 81 0.36 5.85 -13.17
C LEU A 81 -0.12 5.09 -14.39
N HIS A 82 -0.83 5.76 -15.30
CA HIS A 82 -1.27 5.16 -16.55
C HIS A 82 -0.07 4.69 -17.38
N LYS A 83 0.98 5.51 -17.51
CA LYS A 83 2.19 5.12 -18.26
C LYS A 83 2.87 3.89 -17.65
N VAL A 84 3.00 3.83 -16.32
CA VAL A 84 3.59 2.68 -15.61
C VAL A 84 2.74 1.43 -15.85
N ALA A 85 1.42 1.55 -15.76
CA ALA A 85 0.52 0.45 -15.99
C ALA A 85 0.55 -0.06 -17.43
N THR A 86 0.55 0.83 -18.42
CA THR A 86 0.73 0.45 -19.83
C THR A 86 2.04 -0.28 -20.05
N ALA A 87 3.15 0.22 -19.47
CA ALA A 87 4.44 -0.45 -19.56
C ALA A 87 4.45 -1.84 -18.89
N ALA A 88 3.60 -2.06 -17.88
CA ALA A 88 3.39 -3.34 -17.23
C ALA A 88 2.36 -4.25 -17.95
N GLY A 89 1.78 -3.83 -19.08
CA GLY A 89 0.77 -4.59 -19.81
C GLY A 89 -0.62 -4.59 -19.18
N LEU A 90 -0.90 -3.67 -18.25
CA LEU A 90 -2.19 -3.55 -17.54
C LEU A 90 -3.19 -2.63 -18.23
N ASP A 91 -2.89 -2.19 -19.44
CA ASP A 91 -3.63 -1.18 -20.21
C ASP A 91 -4.98 -1.71 -20.75
N GLY A 92 -5.07 -3.02 -21.02
CA GLY A 92 -6.25 -3.63 -21.67
C GLY A 92 -7.43 -3.94 -20.75
N GLU A 93 -7.18 -4.22 -19.46
CA GLU A 93 -8.26 -4.56 -18.50
C GLU A 93 -8.73 -3.36 -17.67
N LEU A 94 -7.92 -2.31 -17.56
CA LEU A 94 -8.15 -1.19 -16.67
C LEU A 94 -7.91 0.13 -17.41
N TYR A 95 -8.83 0.49 -18.31
CA TYR A 95 -8.83 1.75 -19.09
C TYR A 95 -8.77 3.04 -18.24
N ASN A 96 -8.82 2.95 -16.90
CA ASN A 96 -8.76 4.07 -15.97
C ASN A 96 -8.01 3.71 -14.68
N ILE A 97 -6.74 3.28 -14.81
CA ILE A 97 -5.87 3.12 -13.63
C ILE A 97 -5.68 4.48 -12.97
N THR A 98 -6.20 4.58 -11.75
CA THR A 98 -6.14 5.77 -10.89
C THR A 98 -5.66 5.34 -9.52
N GLY A 99 -5.23 6.27 -8.67
CA GLY A 99 -4.89 5.94 -7.27
C GLY A 99 -6.03 5.21 -6.53
N TYR A 100 -7.28 5.36 -6.99
CA TYR A 100 -8.43 4.66 -6.44
C TYR A 100 -8.35 3.13 -6.61
N CYS A 101 -7.79 2.60 -7.71
CA CYS A 101 -7.69 1.15 -7.88
C CYS A 101 -6.74 0.53 -6.86
N MET A 102 -5.66 1.24 -6.49
CA MET A 102 -4.75 0.84 -5.43
C MET A 102 -5.43 0.89 -4.06
N ARG A 103 -6.14 2.00 -3.77
CA ARG A 103 -6.93 2.15 -2.54
C ARG A 103 -7.97 1.04 -2.40
N ARG A 104 -8.60 0.64 -3.51
CA ARG A 104 -9.59 -0.45 -3.55
C ARG A 104 -8.96 -1.81 -3.30
N ASN A 105 -7.84 -2.11 -3.95
CA ASN A 105 -7.12 -3.35 -3.71
C ASN A 105 -6.66 -3.47 -2.26
N PHE A 106 -6.10 -2.40 -1.69
CA PHE A 106 -5.73 -2.33 -0.27
C PHE A 106 -6.92 -2.64 0.63
N ALA A 107 -8.06 -1.98 0.41
CA ALA A 107 -9.28 -2.19 1.18
C ALA A 107 -9.70 -3.66 1.19
N THR A 108 -9.80 -4.28 0.00
CA THR A 108 -10.20 -5.69 -0.14
C THR A 108 -9.22 -6.63 0.55
N ARG A 109 -7.90 -6.39 0.44
CA ARG A 109 -6.88 -7.24 1.06
C ARG A 109 -6.81 -7.07 2.58
N ALA A 110 -6.92 -5.83 3.05
CA ALA A 110 -6.95 -5.52 4.48
C ALA A 110 -8.22 -6.10 5.14
N GLU A 111 -9.36 -6.02 4.46
CA GLU A 111 -10.62 -6.62 4.96
C GLU A 111 -10.47 -8.13 5.12
N GLN A 112 -9.86 -8.81 4.13
CA GLN A 112 -9.60 -10.25 4.17
C GLN A 112 -8.61 -10.66 5.27
N GLY A 113 -7.57 -9.86 5.54
CA GLY A 113 -6.48 -10.23 6.44
C GLY A 113 -6.61 -9.73 7.89
N ALA A 114 -7.18 -8.55 8.08
CA ALA A 114 -7.20 -7.83 9.36
C ALA A 114 -8.61 -7.43 9.83
N GLY A 115 -9.63 -7.67 9.00
CA GLY A 115 -11.02 -7.40 9.32
C GLY A 115 -11.49 -5.96 9.02
N ASP A 116 -12.80 -5.78 9.12
CA ASP A 116 -13.52 -4.57 8.70
C ASP A 116 -13.16 -3.32 9.52
N SER A 117 -13.11 -3.42 10.85
CA SER A 117 -12.85 -2.27 11.73
C SER A 117 -11.45 -1.67 11.52
N PHE A 118 -10.43 -2.52 11.45
CA PHE A 118 -9.06 -2.12 11.15
C PHE A 118 -8.96 -1.48 9.76
N THR A 119 -9.61 -2.08 8.76
CA THR A 119 -9.62 -1.58 7.39
C THR A 119 -10.28 -0.20 7.30
N ARG A 120 -11.42 0.01 7.97
CA ARG A 120 -12.08 1.33 8.02
C ARG A 120 -11.18 2.39 8.65
N ALA A 121 -10.54 2.06 9.78
CA ALA A 121 -9.60 2.97 10.45
C ALA A 121 -8.43 3.36 9.54
N MET A 122 -7.82 2.39 8.85
CA MET A 122 -6.71 2.64 7.91
C MET A 122 -7.14 3.43 6.68
N MET A 123 -8.39 3.30 6.24
CA MET A 123 -8.92 4.08 5.12
C MET A 123 -9.43 5.46 5.54
N GLY A 124 -9.46 5.78 6.83
CA GLY A 124 -10.06 7.02 7.34
C GLY A 124 -11.57 7.11 7.08
N HIS A 125 -12.26 5.97 6.99
CA HIS A 125 -13.71 5.93 6.90
C HIS A 125 -14.32 6.06 8.30
N MET A 126 -15.43 6.80 8.44
CA MET A 126 -16.18 6.83 9.71
C MET A 126 -16.84 5.48 9.96
N ASP A 127 -16.87 5.04 11.22
CA ASP A 127 -17.31 3.70 11.63
C ASP A 127 -18.72 3.31 11.14
N PHE A 128 -19.59 4.29 10.91
CA PHE A 128 -20.97 4.08 10.47
C PHE A 128 -21.17 4.10 8.95
N THR A 129 -20.11 4.27 8.16
CA THR A 129 -20.24 4.39 6.69
C THR A 129 -20.27 3.03 6.01
N ARG A 130 -21.31 2.78 5.20
CA ARG A 130 -21.44 1.56 4.37
C ARG A 130 -20.50 1.53 3.17
N THR A 131 -19.71 2.59 2.96
CA THR A 131 -18.86 2.77 1.78
C THR A 131 -17.85 1.64 1.60
N LEU A 132 -17.32 1.07 2.69
CA LEU A 132 -16.43 -0.09 2.60
C LEU A 132 -17.16 -1.30 1.99
N HIS A 133 -18.32 -1.63 2.56
CA HIS A 133 -19.12 -2.76 2.12
C HIS A 133 -19.79 -2.57 0.75
N SER A 134 -20.14 -1.35 0.35
CA SER A 134 -20.80 -1.11 -0.95
C SER A 134 -19.84 -1.02 -2.12
N SER A 135 -18.61 -0.57 -1.88
CA SER A 135 -17.66 -0.21 -2.95
C SER A 135 -16.42 -1.09 -3.00
N TYR A 136 -16.11 -1.85 -1.94
CA TYR A 136 -14.87 -2.61 -1.80
C TYR A 136 -15.07 -4.09 -1.44
N SER A 137 -16.15 -4.45 -0.71
CA SER A 137 -16.43 -5.86 -0.42
C SER A 137 -17.01 -6.54 -1.66
N ASN A 138 -16.11 -7.14 -2.45
CA ASN A 138 -16.46 -8.10 -3.49
C ASN A 138 -15.97 -9.49 -3.07
N VAL A 139 -16.21 -9.83 -1.80
CA VAL A 139 -15.86 -11.13 -1.20
C VAL A 139 -16.55 -12.26 -2.00
N VAL A 140 -17.74 -11.99 -2.56
CA VAL A 140 -18.49 -12.95 -3.39
C VAL A 140 -17.79 -13.23 -4.73
N GLY A 141 -17.09 -12.25 -5.32
CA GLY A 141 -16.38 -12.43 -6.59
C GLY A 141 -14.95 -12.99 -6.46
N THR A 142 -14.38 -12.99 -5.25
CA THR A 142 -13.03 -13.50 -4.98
C THR A 142 -13.01 -14.83 -4.23
N THR A 143 -14.16 -15.27 -3.73
CA THR A 143 -14.33 -16.64 -3.25
C THR A 143 -14.43 -17.55 -4.46
N ASP A 144 -13.46 -18.44 -4.63
CA ASP A 144 -13.51 -19.51 -5.62
C ASP A 144 -14.67 -20.46 -5.28
N LEU A 145 -15.88 -20.10 -5.75
CA LEU A 145 -17.09 -20.89 -5.58
C LEU A 145 -16.94 -22.26 -6.26
N THR A 146 -16.09 -22.37 -7.29
CA THR A 146 -15.76 -23.63 -7.93
C THR A 146 -14.95 -24.55 -7.01
N ALA A 147 -13.97 -24.04 -6.27
CA ALA A 147 -13.26 -24.82 -5.24
C ALA A 147 -14.18 -25.25 -4.09
N LEU A 148 -15.11 -24.37 -3.68
CA LEU A 148 -16.10 -24.69 -2.64
C LEU A 148 -17.12 -25.75 -3.08
N MET A 149 -17.53 -25.73 -4.36
CA MET A 149 -18.46 -26.71 -4.94
C MET A 149 -17.80 -28.05 -5.29
N ILE A 150 -16.53 -28.04 -5.72
CA ILE A 150 -15.80 -29.26 -6.12
C ILE A 150 -15.25 -29.99 -4.88
N HIS A 151 -14.78 -29.27 -3.87
CA HIS A 151 -14.22 -29.84 -2.64
C HIS A 151 -15.17 -29.73 -1.45
N GLY A 152 -16.46 -29.94 -1.69
CA GLY A 152 -17.55 -29.90 -0.71
C GLY A 152 -17.46 -30.96 0.40
N GLU A 153 -16.31 -31.10 1.06
CA GLU A 153 -16.16 -31.82 2.31
C GLU A 153 -15.33 -31.00 3.30
N GLN A 154 -15.92 -30.87 4.48
CA GLN A 154 -15.56 -30.03 5.60
C GLN A 154 -14.10 -30.19 6.04
N LYS A 155 -13.33 -29.10 5.94
CA LYS A 155 -12.33 -28.80 6.96
C LYS A 155 -12.67 -27.45 7.57
N GLN A 156 -12.91 -27.48 8.88
CA GLN A 156 -13.10 -26.33 9.75
C GLN A 156 -11.97 -25.31 9.51
N GLY A 157 -12.22 -24.35 8.63
CA GLY A 157 -11.53 -23.07 8.58
C GLY A 157 -12.48 -22.04 9.16
N GLY A 158 -12.23 -21.61 10.40
CA GLY A 158 -13.10 -20.72 11.16
C GLY A 158 -13.17 -19.31 10.56
N LEU A 159 -13.98 -19.13 9.51
CA LEU A 159 -14.15 -17.82 8.89
C LEU A 159 -15.59 -17.38 8.63
N LEU A 160 -16.61 -18.23 8.77
CA LEU A 160 -18.01 -17.79 8.75
C LEU A 160 -18.88 -18.75 9.59
N HIS A 161 -19.33 -18.31 10.77
CA HIS A 161 -20.47 -18.96 11.43
C HIS A 161 -21.76 -18.50 10.72
N PRO A 162 -22.78 -19.35 10.52
CA PRO A 162 -24.08 -18.95 9.94
C PRO A 162 -24.83 -17.84 10.71
N LEU A 163 -24.34 -17.46 11.90
CA LEU A 163 -24.84 -16.33 12.69
C LEU A 163 -24.14 -15.00 12.35
N ASP A 164 -23.02 -15.04 11.63
CA ASP A 164 -22.19 -13.87 11.32
C ASP A 164 -22.65 -13.12 10.06
N SER A 165 -23.68 -13.63 9.35
CA SER A 165 -24.27 -12.95 8.19
C SER A 165 -25.79 -13.10 8.12
N PRO A 166 -26.55 -12.27 8.86
CA PRO A 166 -28.03 -12.24 8.80
C PRO A 166 -28.59 -11.82 7.44
N THR A 167 -27.74 -11.29 6.56
CA THR A 167 -28.11 -10.79 5.23
C THR A 167 -28.28 -11.87 4.16
N LEU A 168 -27.91 -13.12 4.44
CA LEU A 168 -28.05 -14.25 3.52
C LEU A 168 -29.41 -14.98 3.65
N MET A 169 -30.30 -14.55 4.56
CA MET A 169 -31.61 -15.17 4.80
C MET A 169 -32.81 -14.28 4.40
N ARG A 170 -32.67 -13.43 3.36
CA ARG A 170 -33.81 -12.72 2.76
C ARG A 170 -33.82 -12.85 1.25
#